data_AF-A0A3P3G6Q0-F1
#
_entry.id   AF-A0A3P3G6Q0-F1
#
_cell.length_a   1.000
_cell.length_b   1.000
_cell.length_c   1.000
_cell.angle_alpha   90.00
_cell.angle_beta   90.00
_cell.angle_gamma   90.00
#
_symmetry.space_group_name_H-M   'P 1'
#
loop_
_entity.id
_entity.type
_entity.pdbx_description
1 polymer ?
#
loop_
_entity_poly.entity_id
_entity_poly.type
_entity_poly.pdbx_seq_one_letter_code
_entity_poly.pdbx_strand_id
1 'polypeptide(L)'
;MNGALVLCRVLHYGSALVLFGVGAFQGWLAPPALANSLDAALWRIVRFAAVVAFLSALAWLFLASGEMGDGWSDDPITWYDVLADTEFGHVWQFHLLLTALLVGLVLSRPGGHWRLLCVLAAFHLGGLGFIGHAVMLDGAEGWISRASHVVHLLAGGFWLGALAPLLLRLGKIGDAELRLEISDVLRRFSGLGHIAVAAVIASGIVNVALVLGQWPTDT
;
A
#
# COMPACT_ATOMS: atom_id res chain seq x y z
N MET A 1 17.56 9.88 13.10
CA MET A 1 16.24 9.39 12.60
C MET A 1 15.59 8.57 13.71
N ASN A 2 14.45 9.04 14.22
CA ASN A 2 13.76 8.43 15.35
C ASN A 2 13.26 7.02 14.98
N GLY A 3 13.69 5.98 15.70
CA GLY A 3 13.31 4.59 15.42
C GLY A 3 11.79 4.36 15.39
N ALA A 4 11.03 5.16 16.15
CA ALA A 4 9.58 5.17 16.16
C ALA A 4 8.97 5.55 14.79
N LEU A 5 9.53 6.55 14.10
CA LEU A 5 9.07 6.95 12.77
C LEU A 5 9.37 5.89 11.72
N VAL A 6 10.55 5.25 11.80
CA VAL A 6 10.91 4.16 10.88
C VAL A 6 9.92 3.00 11.05
N LEU A 7 9.66 2.58 12.29
CA LEU A 7 8.70 1.53 12.58
C LEU A 7 7.29 1.90 12.09
N CYS A 8 6.86 3.14 12.35
CA CYS A 8 5.56 3.65 11.91
C CYS A 8 5.41 3.58 10.38
N ARG A 9 6.43 4.03 9.63
CA ARG A 9 6.46 3.91 8.17
C ARG A 9 6.38 2.45 7.72
N VAL A 10 7.21 1.57 8.27
CA VAL A 10 7.20 0.15 7.90
C VAL A 10 5.83 -0.48 8.12
N LEU A 11 5.18 -0.20 9.25
CA LEU A 11 3.82 -0.69 9.54
C LEU A 11 2.78 -0.10 8.58
N HIS A 12 2.88 1.19 8.28
CA HIS A 12 1.95 1.88 7.38
C HIS A 12 2.06 1.35 5.93
N TYR A 13 3.28 1.33 5.37
CA TYR A 13 3.51 0.78 4.03
C TYR A 13 3.18 -0.72 3.98
N GLY A 14 3.61 -1.50 4.97
CA GLY A 14 3.35 -2.94 5.03
C GLY A 14 1.85 -3.26 5.05
N SER A 15 1.08 -2.54 5.85
CA SER A 15 -0.38 -2.71 5.90
C SER A 15 -1.06 -2.28 4.59
N ALA A 16 -0.63 -1.18 3.96
CA ALA A 16 -1.15 -0.74 2.67
C ALA A 16 -0.87 -1.76 1.54
N LEU A 17 0.33 -2.33 1.49
CA LEU A 17 0.70 -3.40 0.54
C LEU A 17 -0.19 -4.64 0.72
N VAL A 18 -0.43 -5.06 1.96
CA VAL A 18 -1.31 -6.20 2.27
C VAL A 18 -2.75 -5.92 1.86
N LEU A 19 -3.30 -4.75 2.21
CA LEU A 19 -4.67 -4.37 1.84
C LEU A 19 -4.86 -4.40 0.33
N PHE A 20 -3.95 -3.76 -0.41
CA PHE A 20 -4.03 -3.68 -1.86
C PHE A 20 -3.85 -5.05 -2.52
N GLY A 21 -2.78 -5.78 -2.20
CA GLY A 21 -2.48 -7.05 -2.87
C GLY A 21 -3.46 -8.17 -2.54
N VAL A 22 -3.94 -8.27 -1.29
CA VAL A 22 -4.99 -9.23 -0.92
C VAL A 22 -6.32 -8.85 -1.58
N GLY A 23 -6.65 -7.56 -1.62
CA GLY A 23 -7.82 -7.05 -2.35
C GLY A 23 -7.76 -7.36 -3.85
N ALA A 24 -6.59 -7.17 -4.47
CA ALA A 24 -6.36 -7.48 -5.88
C ALA A 24 -6.49 -8.98 -6.16
N PHE A 25 -5.91 -9.81 -5.28
CA PHE A 25 -6.00 -11.26 -5.39
C PHE A 25 -7.47 -11.73 -5.34
N GLN A 26 -8.21 -11.36 -4.30
CA GLN A 26 -9.59 -11.80 -4.11
C GLN A 26 -10.59 -11.16 -5.09
N GLY A 27 -10.40 -9.89 -5.44
CA GLY A 27 -11.35 -9.14 -6.27
C GLY A 27 -11.22 -9.42 -7.77
N TRP A 28 -10.02 -9.82 -8.23
CA TRP A 28 -9.68 -9.86 -9.65
C TRP A 28 -8.92 -11.12 -10.10
N LEU A 29 -8.09 -11.72 -9.25
CA LEU A 29 -7.19 -12.79 -9.67
C LEU A 29 -7.75 -14.19 -9.39
N ALA A 30 -8.30 -14.41 -8.20
CA ALA A 30 -8.72 -15.70 -7.71
C ALA A 30 -10.02 -16.19 -8.37
N PRO A 31 -10.07 -17.44 -8.86
CA PRO A 31 -11.32 -18.07 -9.28
C PRO A 31 -12.33 -18.12 -8.11
N PRO A 32 -13.66 -18.05 -8.36
CA PRO A 32 -14.67 -17.96 -7.30
C PRO A 32 -14.58 -19.04 -6.21
N ALA A 33 -14.32 -20.30 -6.59
CA ALA A 33 -14.20 -21.39 -5.63
C ALA A 33 -12.99 -21.21 -4.70
N LEU A 34 -11.85 -20.80 -5.25
CA LEU A 34 -10.65 -20.49 -4.47
C LEU A 34 -10.84 -19.25 -3.59
N ALA A 35 -11.43 -18.19 -4.16
CA ALA A 35 -11.76 -16.95 -3.47
C ALA A 35 -12.60 -17.21 -2.20
N ASN A 36 -13.68 -17.97 -2.36
CA ASN A 36 -14.58 -18.36 -1.27
C ASN A 36 -13.86 -19.18 -0.19
N SER A 37 -12.97 -20.11 -0.58
CA SER A 37 -12.22 -20.94 0.36
C SER A 37 -11.25 -20.14 1.25
N LEU A 38 -10.80 -18.98 0.77
CA LEU A 38 -9.85 -18.11 1.46
C LEU A 38 -10.52 -16.90 2.12
N ASP A 39 -11.80 -16.64 1.85
CA ASP A 39 -12.51 -15.41 2.21
C ASP A 39 -12.36 -15.09 3.71
N ALA A 40 -12.79 -15.99 4.59
CA ALA A 40 -12.72 -15.78 6.04
C ALA A 40 -11.29 -15.59 6.58
N ALA A 41 -10.30 -16.28 6.00
CA ALA A 41 -8.91 -16.13 6.41
C ALA A 41 -8.35 -14.77 6.01
N LEU A 42 -8.56 -14.38 4.76
CA LEU A 42 -8.06 -13.12 4.22
C LEU A 42 -8.82 -11.92 4.80
N TRP A 43 -10.11 -12.06 5.14
CA TRP A 43 -10.87 -11.00 5.82
C TRP A 43 -10.31 -10.68 7.20
N ARG A 44 -9.81 -11.67 7.95
CA ARG A 44 -9.11 -11.42 9.21
C ARG A 44 -7.80 -10.65 9.00
N ILE A 45 -7.05 -11.01 7.95
CA ILE A 45 -5.78 -10.35 7.61
C ILE A 45 -6.02 -8.89 7.23
N VAL A 46 -6.96 -8.61 6.32
CA VAL A 46 -7.22 -7.22 5.91
C VAL A 46 -7.87 -6.39 7.00
N ARG A 47 -8.65 -6.97 7.92
CA ARG A 47 -9.15 -6.26 9.11
C ARG A 47 -8.01 -5.79 9.99
N PHE A 48 -7.09 -6.70 10.29
CA PHE A 48 -5.89 -6.36 11.07
C PHE A 48 -5.05 -5.30 10.34
N ALA A 49 -4.81 -5.48 9.04
CA ALA A 49 -4.06 -4.52 8.24
C ALA A 49 -4.74 -3.14 8.18
N ALA A 50 -6.06 -3.06 8.04
CA ALA A 50 -6.80 -1.80 8.02
C ALA A 50 -6.67 -1.04 9.36
N VAL A 51 -6.75 -1.74 10.49
CA VAL A 51 -6.56 -1.14 11.81
C VAL A 51 -5.11 -0.66 11.97
N VAL A 52 -4.12 -1.47 11.57
CA VAL A 52 -2.71 -1.05 11.60
C VAL A 52 -2.48 0.16 10.69
N ALA A 53 -3.06 0.20 9.49
CA ALA A 53 -2.94 1.32 8.57
C ALA A 53 -3.50 2.61 9.18
N PHE A 54 -4.67 2.55 9.81
CA PHE A 54 -5.29 3.72 10.47
C PHE A 54 -4.49 4.19 11.69
N LEU A 55 -4.10 3.28 12.58
CA LEU A 55 -3.33 3.63 13.78
C LEU A 55 -1.94 4.17 13.42
N SER A 56 -1.28 3.57 12.43
CA SER A 56 0.00 4.09 11.93
C SER A 56 -0.17 5.43 11.22
N ALA A 57 -1.30 5.69 10.53
CA ALA A 57 -1.56 6.99 9.94
C ALA A 57 -1.66 8.11 10.99
N LEU A 58 -2.38 7.83 12.09
CA LEU A 58 -2.47 8.75 13.23
C LEU A 58 -1.11 8.94 13.91
N ALA A 59 -0.40 7.84 14.19
CA ALA A 59 0.91 7.90 14.81
C ALA A 59 1.91 8.70 13.97
N TRP A 60 1.91 8.52 12.65
CA TRP A 60 2.78 9.29 11.75
C TRP A 60 2.41 10.77 11.81
N LEU A 61 1.12 11.14 11.77
CA LEU A 61 0.72 12.55 11.91
C LEU A 61 1.32 13.17 13.18
N PHE A 62 1.13 12.55 14.35
CA PHE A 62 1.65 13.07 15.61
C PHE A 62 3.18 13.16 15.63
N LEU A 63 3.85 12.12 15.12
CA LEU A 63 5.31 12.11 15.07
C LEU A 63 5.87 13.15 14.09
N ALA A 64 5.20 13.38 12.95
CA ALA A 64 5.59 14.39 11.97
C ALA A 64 5.36 15.81 12.53
N SER A 65 4.20 16.05 13.16
CA SER A 65 3.92 17.33 13.82
C SER A 65 4.92 17.63 14.94
N GLY A 66 5.30 16.63 15.73
CA GLY A 66 6.32 16.78 16.78
C GLY A 66 7.73 17.03 16.26
N GLU A 67 8.07 16.61 15.03
CA GLU A 67 9.34 16.97 14.37
C GLU A 67 9.31 18.38 13.74
N MET A 68 8.12 18.91 13.43
CA MET A 68 7.94 20.25 12.86
C MET A 68 7.80 21.35 13.93
N GLY A 69 7.28 20.99 15.11
CA GLY A 69 7.18 21.88 16.28
C GLY A 69 8.38 21.77 17.23
N ASP A 70 8.20 22.20 18.48
CA ASP A 70 9.23 22.14 19.54
C ASP A 70 9.14 20.83 20.37
N GLY A 71 8.43 19.83 19.86
CA GLY A 71 8.31 18.49 20.43
C GLY A 71 6.93 18.17 21.01
N TRP A 72 6.87 17.22 21.96
CA TRP A 72 5.61 16.75 22.58
C TRP A 72 5.02 17.71 23.61
N SER A 73 5.69 18.83 23.87
CA SER A 73 5.26 19.88 24.81
C SER A 73 4.31 20.90 24.18
N ASP A 74 4.03 20.79 22.87
CA ASP A 74 3.18 21.73 22.15
C ASP A 74 1.68 21.53 22.44
N ASP A 75 0.95 22.64 22.41
CA ASP A 75 -0.51 22.73 22.61
C ASP A 75 -1.25 21.95 21.50
N PRO A 76 -2.43 21.34 21.73
CA PRO A 76 -3.19 20.59 20.71
C PRO A 76 -3.51 21.39 19.43
N ILE A 77 -3.39 22.72 19.48
CA ILE A 77 -3.47 23.65 18.35
C ILE A 77 -2.42 23.34 17.27
N THR A 78 -1.22 22.91 17.64
CA THR A 78 -0.11 22.68 16.70
C THR A 78 -0.38 21.54 15.71
N TRP A 79 -1.18 20.53 16.07
CA TRP A 79 -1.51 19.44 15.14
C TRP A 79 -2.59 19.82 14.13
N TYR A 80 -3.52 20.68 14.55
CA TYR A 80 -4.53 21.24 13.65
C TYR A 80 -3.85 22.14 12.61
N ASP A 81 -2.94 23.00 13.03
CA ASP A 81 -2.21 23.90 12.14
C ASP A 81 -1.34 23.11 11.15
N VAL A 82 -0.64 22.06 11.60
CA VAL A 82 0.09 21.16 10.68
C VAL A 82 -0.87 20.49 9.69
N LEU A 83 -2.06 20.06 10.12
CA LEU A 83 -3.01 19.40 9.24
C LEU A 83 -3.68 20.36 8.25
N ALA A 84 -3.95 21.60 8.66
CA ALA A 84 -4.72 22.59 7.92
C ALA A 84 -3.87 23.50 7.03
N ASP A 85 -2.66 23.84 7.47
CA ASP A 85 -1.85 24.92 6.87
C ASP A 85 -0.56 24.41 6.21
N THR A 86 -0.38 23.08 6.09
CA THR A 86 0.78 22.50 5.40
C THR A 86 0.37 21.63 4.22
N GLU A 87 1.21 21.61 3.19
CA GLU A 87 1.04 20.69 2.04
C GLU A 87 1.04 19.22 2.49
N PHE A 88 1.85 18.89 3.50
CA PHE A 88 1.84 17.57 4.12
C PHE A 88 0.45 17.27 4.72
N GLY A 89 -0.11 18.20 5.49
CA GLY A 89 -1.42 18.08 6.12
C GLY A 89 -2.54 17.78 5.12
N HIS A 90 -2.60 18.52 4.01
CA HIS A 90 -3.61 18.31 2.96
C HIS A 90 -3.54 16.90 2.35
N VAL A 91 -2.33 16.42 2.05
CA VAL A 91 -2.14 15.04 1.56
C VAL A 91 -2.50 14.05 2.66
N TRP A 92 -2.12 14.31 3.91
CA TRP A 92 -2.36 13.39 5.02
C TRP A 92 -3.84 13.23 5.38
N GLN A 93 -4.65 14.29 5.23
CA GLN A 93 -6.11 14.22 5.36
C GLN A 93 -6.71 13.17 4.42
N PHE A 94 -6.21 13.06 3.18
CA PHE A 94 -6.63 12.04 2.23
C PHE A 94 -6.29 10.63 2.72
N HIS A 95 -5.10 10.43 3.30
CA HIS A 95 -4.71 9.14 3.88
C HIS A 95 -5.56 8.76 5.11
N LEU A 96 -5.85 9.71 5.99
CA LEU A 96 -6.72 9.50 7.14
C LEU A 96 -8.14 9.13 6.71
N LEU A 97 -8.69 9.84 5.72
CA LEU A 97 -10.01 9.52 5.16
C LEU A 97 -10.03 8.12 4.55
N LEU A 98 -9.06 7.78 3.70
CA LEU A 98 -9.01 6.47 3.04
C LEU A 98 -8.85 5.32 4.04
N THR A 99 -7.97 5.46 5.03
CA THR A 99 -7.80 4.43 6.07
C THR A 99 -9.05 4.29 6.93
N ALA A 100 -9.73 5.38 7.27
CA ALA A 100 -11.02 5.33 7.96
C ALA A 100 -12.11 4.63 7.13
N LEU A 101 -12.20 4.93 5.82
CA LEU A 101 -13.12 4.26 4.90
C LEU A 101 -12.80 2.76 4.77
N LEU A 102 -11.52 2.39 4.71
CA LEU A 102 -11.08 0.99 4.68
C LEU A 102 -11.48 0.27 5.97
N VAL A 103 -11.27 0.88 7.13
CA VAL A 103 -11.74 0.35 8.43
C VAL A 103 -13.26 0.19 8.44
N GLY A 104 -14.01 1.22 8.03
CA GLY A 104 -15.47 1.15 7.94
C GLY A 104 -15.93 0.03 7.00
N LEU A 105 -15.27 -0.15 5.86
CA LEU A 105 -15.58 -1.20 4.90
C LEU A 105 -15.37 -2.60 5.50
N VAL A 106 -14.21 -2.86 6.11
CA VAL A 106 -13.89 -4.21 6.64
C VAL A 106 -14.69 -4.57 7.90
N LEU A 107 -15.18 -3.57 8.64
CA LEU A 107 -16.03 -3.76 9.83
C LEU A 107 -17.52 -3.85 9.49
N SER A 108 -17.99 -3.16 8.45
CA SER A 108 -19.44 -3.05 8.15
C SER A 108 -20.09 -4.37 7.72
N ARG A 109 -19.41 -5.23 6.93
CA ARG A 109 -19.89 -6.57 6.60
C ARG A 109 -18.77 -7.59 6.35
N PRO A 110 -18.90 -8.84 6.83
CA PRO A 110 -18.03 -9.93 6.39
C PRO A 110 -18.36 -10.35 4.94
N GLY A 111 -17.33 -10.48 4.10
CA GLY A 111 -17.39 -10.94 2.71
C GLY A 111 -17.92 -9.93 1.68
N GLY A 112 -17.42 -10.02 0.44
CA GLY A 112 -18.14 -9.54 -0.76
C GLY A 112 -17.67 -8.24 -1.43
N HIS A 113 -16.97 -7.34 -0.72
CA HIS A 113 -16.55 -6.04 -1.28
C HIS A 113 -15.06 -5.98 -1.68
N TRP A 114 -14.47 -7.12 -2.05
CA TRP A 114 -13.04 -7.21 -2.38
C TRP A 114 -12.57 -6.23 -3.46
N ARG A 115 -13.40 -6.00 -4.49
CA ARG A 115 -13.08 -5.03 -5.54
C ARG A 115 -13.05 -3.59 -5.04
N LEU A 116 -14.01 -3.21 -4.20
CA LEU A 116 -14.04 -1.88 -3.58
C LEU A 116 -12.86 -1.70 -2.62
N LEU A 117 -12.56 -2.72 -1.82
CA LEU A 117 -11.37 -2.71 -0.95
C LEU A 117 -10.10 -2.54 -1.77
N CYS A 118 -9.95 -3.28 -2.88
CA CYS A 118 -8.82 -3.16 -3.79
C CYS A 118 -8.67 -1.73 -4.32
N VAL A 119 -9.76 -1.10 -4.76
CA VAL A 119 -9.74 0.26 -5.31
C VAL A 119 -9.35 1.28 -4.25
N LEU A 120 -9.97 1.24 -3.07
CA LEU A 120 -9.64 2.15 -1.96
C LEU A 120 -8.20 1.96 -1.48
N ALA A 121 -7.74 0.70 -1.39
CA ALA A 121 -6.37 0.39 -1.01
C ALA A 121 -5.36 0.82 -2.10
N ALA A 122 -5.73 0.77 -3.38
CA ALA A 122 -4.91 1.27 -4.47
C ALA A 122 -4.74 2.80 -4.39
N PHE A 123 -5.83 3.54 -4.13
CA PHE A 123 -5.74 4.99 -3.91
C PHE A 123 -4.91 5.32 -2.68
N HIS A 124 -5.03 4.53 -1.60
CA HIS A 124 -4.26 4.74 -0.39
C HIS A 124 -2.76 4.46 -0.60
N LEU A 125 -2.42 3.32 -1.20
CA LEU A 125 -1.04 2.93 -1.49
C LEU A 125 -0.40 3.86 -2.53
N GLY A 126 -1.13 4.20 -3.60
CA GLY A 126 -0.67 5.15 -4.61
C GLY A 126 -0.51 6.56 -4.04
N GLY A 127 -1.38 6.99 -3.13
CA GLY A 127 -1.27 8.27 -2.44
C GLY A 127 0.08 8.45 -1.72
N LEU A 128 0.68 7.36 -1.22
CA LEU A 128 2.00 7.40 -0.57
C LEU A 128 3.11 7.86 -1.51
N GLY A 129 2.91 7.73 -2.84
CA GLY A 129 3.84 8.25 -3.84
C GLY A 129 3.93 9.77 -3.88
N PHE A 130 2.95 10.47 -3.31
CA PHE A 130 2.88 11.93 -3.21
C PHE A 130 3.41 12.46 -1.88
N ILE A 131 3.99 11.60 -1.03
CA ILE A 131 4.56 11.98 0.26
C ILE A 131 6.08 11.84 0.20
N GLY A 132 6.82 12.91 0.54
CA GLY A 132 8.29 12.92 0.63
C GLY A 132 9.01 13.68 -0.49
N HIS A 133 10.31 13.43 -0.67
CA HIS A 133 11.20 14.21 -1.54
C HIS A 133 10.80 14.26 -3.03
N ALA A 134 9.93 13.36 -3.50
CA ALA A 134 9.38 13.39 -4.86
C ALA A 134 8.52 14.64 -5.14
N VAL A 135 8.07 15.34 -4.09
CA VAL A 135 7.38 16.64 -4.20
C VAL A 135 8.36 17.81 -4.34
N MET A 136 9.66 17.60 -4.07
CA MET A 136 10.65 18.69 -4.11
C MET A 136 11.14 19.04 -5.52
N LEU A 137 10.84 18.21 -6.52
CA LEU A 137 11.13 18.50 -7.93
C LEU A 137 9.91 19.19 -8.55
N ASP A 138 10.09 20.40 -9.05
CA ASP A 138 9.06 21.13 -9.78
C ASP A 138 9.00 20.72 -11.26
N GLY A 139 7.89 21.01 -11.93
CA GLY A 139 7.73 20.80 -13.37
C GLY A 139 7.54 19.34 -13.80
N ALA A 140 7.93 19.03 -15.04
CA ALA A 140 7.66 17.73 -15.66
C ALA A 140 8.39 16.57 -14.96
N GLU A 141 9.61 16.81 -14.46
CA GLU A 141 10.44 15.82 -13.77
C GLU A 141 9.80 15.38 -12.45
N GLY A 142 9.22 16.32 -11.69
CA GLY A 142 8.45 16.00 -10.48
C GLY A 142 7.21 15.16 -10.75
N TRP A 143 6.50 15.39 -11.86
CA TRP A 143 5.37 14.55 -12.26
C TRP A 143 5.81 13.15 -12.68
N ILE A 144 6.92 13.02 -13.40
CA ILE A 144 7.50 11.72 -13.77
C ILE A 144 7.94 10.96 -12.51
N SER A 145 8.61 11.62 -11.56
CA SER A 145 9.02 11.00 -10.29
C SER A 145 7.81 10.47 -9.52
N ARG A 146 6.78 11.30 -9.32
CA ARG A 146 5.55 10.90 -8.62
C ARG A 146 4.83 9.76 -9.32
N ALA A 147 4.64 9.84 -10.64
CA ALA A 147 4.02 8.75 -11.42
C ALA A 147 4.84 7.45 -11.33
N SER A 148 6.17 7.54 -11.44
CA SER A 148 7.07 6.41 -11.29
C SER A 148 6.92 5.76 -9.91
N HIS A 149 6.87 6.56 -8.85
CA HIS A 149 6.71 6.07 -7.48
C HIS A 149 5.35 5.40 -7.26
N VAL A 150 4.25 5.97 -7.79
CA VAL A 150 2.92 5.33 -7.76
C VAL A 150 2.96 3.99 -8.48
N VAL A 151 3.53 3.93 -9.68
CA VAL A 151 3.67 2.67 -10.45
C VAL A 151 4.50 1.66 -9.67
N HIS A 152 5.60 2.09 -9.06
CA HIS A 152 6.47 1.24 -8.25
C HIS A 152 5.71 0.61 -7.08
N LEU A 153 4.99 1.45 -6.31
CA LEU A 153 4.24 1.01 -5.13
C LEU A 153 3.09 0.09 -5.50
N LEU A 154 2.31 0.41 -6.53
CA LEU A 154 1.21 -0.44 -6.98
C LEU A 154 1.72 -1.76 -7.57
N ALA A 155 2.76 -1.74 -8.40
CA ALA A 155 3.33 -2.95 -8.96
C ALA A 155 3.94 -3.85 -7.87
N GLY A 156 4.73 -3.28 -6.95
CA GLY A 156 5.30 -4.00 -5.82
C GLY A 156 4.23 -4.51 -4.86
N GLY A 157 3.20 -3.71 -4.59
CA GLY A 157 2.07 -4.09 -3.75
C GLY A 157 1.20 -5.20 -4.32
N PHE A 158 0.97 -5.18 -5.63
CA PHE A 158 0.32 -6.30 -6.31
C PHE A 158 1.17 -7.56 -6.19
N TRP A 159 2.45 -7.50 -6.56
CA TRP A 159 3.34 -8.66 -6.59
C TRP A 159 3.55 -9.27 -5.20
N LEU A 160 3.93 -8.47 -4.20
CA LEU A 160 4.18 -8.95 -2.84
C LEU A 160 2.89 -9.27 -2.09
N GLY A 161 1.88 -8.40 -2.18
CA GLY A 161 0.67 -8.54 -1.40
C GLY A 161 -0.24 -9.68 -1.89
N ALA A 162 -0.26 -9.97 -3.20
CA ALA A 162 -0.98 -11.13 -3.73
C ALA A 162 -0.22 -12.46 -3.54
N LEU A 163 1.05 -12.42 -3.13
CA LEU A 163 1.82 -13.62 -2.79
C LEU A 163 1.33 -14.26 -1.48
N ALA A 164 0.95 -13.45 -0.49
CA ALA A 164 0.45 -13.93 0.80
C ALA A 164 -0.72 -14.93 0.67
N PRO A 165 -1.82 -14.63 -0.06
CA PRO A 165 -2.92 -15.58 -0.25
C PRO A 165 -2.53 -16.81 -1.07
N LEU A 166 -1.60 -16.69 -2.03
CA LEU A 166 -1.08 -17.84 -2.78
C LEU A 166 -0.35 -18.82 -1.86
N LEU A 167 0.53 -18.31 -0.99
CA LEU A 167 1.29 -19.15 -0.04
C LEU A 167 0.37 -19.88 0.95
N LEU A 168 -0.69 -19.21 1.43
CA LEU A 168 -1.69 -19.83 2.31
C LEU A 168 -2.39 -21.05 1.67
N ARG A 169 -2.54 -21.06 0.34
CA ARG A 169 -3.17 -22.18 -0.38
C ARG A 169 -2.16 -23.21 -0.88
N LEU A 170 -0.95 -22.80 -1.26
CA LEU A 170 0.13 -23.73 -1.64
C LEU A 170 0.52 -24.67 -0.49
N GLY A 171 0.37 -24.25 0.77
CA GLY A 171 0.52 -25.14 1.92
C GLY A 171 -0.51 -26.29 1.99
N LYS A 172 -1.53 -26.30 1.13
CA LYS A 172 -2.65 -27.26 1.12
C LYS A 172 -2.84 -27.97 -0.23
N ILE A 173 -1.77 -28.11 -1.03
CA ILE A 173 -1.78 -28.72 -2.38
C ILE A 173 -2.37 -30.16 -2.43
N GLY A 174 -2.46 -30.86 -1.30
CA GLY A 174 -3.08 -32.19 -1.24
C GLY A 174 -4.60 -32.22 -1.44
N ASP A 175 -5.25 -31.05 -1.48
CA ASP A 175 -6.70 -30.92 -1.66
C ASP A 175 -7.06 -30.98 -3.15
N ALA A 176 -7.47 -32.17 -3.61
CA ALA A 176 -7.73 -32.45 -5.02
C ALA A 176 -8.84 -31.57 -5.62
N GLU A 177 -9.76 -31.07 -4.78
CA GLU A 177 -10.93 -30.29 -5.20
C GLU A 177 -10.58 -28.93 -5.81
N LEU A 178 -9.51 -28.26 -5.35
CA LEU A 178 -9.15 -26.91 -5.81
C LEU A 178 -7.89 -26.87 -6.69
N ARG A 179 -7.41 -28.03 -7.14
CA ARG A 179 -6.14 -28.13 -7.87
C ARG A 179 -6.17 -27.37 -9.20
N LEU A 180 -7.31 -27.37 -9.89
CA LEU A 180 -7.46 -26.68 -11.18
C LEU A 180 -7.48 -25.16 -10.98
N GLU A 181 -8.16 -24.67 -9.97
CA GLU A 181 -8.26 -23.26 -9.60
C GLU A 181 -6.91 -22.71 -9.13
N ILE A 182 -6.16 -23.51 -8.35
CA ILE A 182 -4.80 -23.17 -7.94
C ILE A 182 -3.88 -23.07 -9.17
N SER A 183 -3.97 -24.01 -10.11
CA SER A 183 -3.19 -23.97 -11.34
C SER A 183 -3.52 -22.75 -12.21
N ASP A 184 -4.81 -22.44 -12.36
CA ASP A 184 -5.27 -21.25 -13.11
C ASP A 184 -4.77 -19.95 -12.47
N VAL A 185 -4.95 -19.78 -11.15
CA VAL A 185 -4.50 -18.56 -10.47
C VAL A 185 -2.97 -18.40 -10.51
N LEU A 186 -2.21 -19.50 -10.43
CA LEU A 186 -0.75 -19.47 -10.55
C LEU A 186 -0.30 -19.03 -11.94
N ARG A 187 -0.98 -19.48 -13.00
CA ARG A 187 -0.67 -19.04 -14.38
C ARG A 187 -0.95 -17.55 -14.56
N ARG A 188 -2.09 -17.08 -14.08
CA ARG A 188 -2.46 -15.64 -14.12
C ARG A 188 -1.50 -14.80 -13.30
N PHE A 189 -1.20 -15.23 -12.08
CA PHE A 189 -0.25 -14.55 -11.19
C PHE A 189 1.15 -14.54 -11.78
N SER A 190 1.61 -15.63 -12.40
CA SER A 190 2.91 -15.67 -13.06
C SER A 190 2.99 -14.65 -14.20
N GLY A 191 1.98 -14.61 -15.09
CA GLY A 191 1.95 -13.64 -16.19
C GLY A 191 1.95 -12.19 -15.70
N LEU A 192 1.01 -11.84 -14.81
CA LEU A 192 0.91 -10.49 -14.25
C LEU A 192 2.09 -10.15 -13.34
N GLY A 193 2.67 -11.14 -12.67
CA GLY A 193 3.83 -11.00 -11.79
C GLY A 193 5.08 -10.58 -12.56
N HIS A 194 5.32 -11.13 -13.76
CA HIS A 194 6.42 -10.66 -14.62
C HIS A 194 6.24 -9.19 -15.04
N ILE A 195 5.01 -8.80 -15.39
CA ILE A 195 4.69 -7.41 -15.73
C ILE A 195 4.92 -6.51 -14.51
N ALA A 196 4.47 -6.92 -13.33
CA ALA A 196 4.66 -6.18 -12.10
C ALA A 196 6.14 -6.03 -11.74
N VAL A 197 6.94 -7.10 -11.83
CA VAL A 197 8.39 -7.06 -11.59
C VAL A 197 9.08 -6.15 -12.59
N ALA A 198 8.75 -6.22 -13.87
CA ALA A 198 9.29 -5.33 -14.89
C ALA A 198 8.94 -3.87 -14.59
N ALA A 199 7.71 -3.58 -14.17
CA ALA A 199 7.28 -2.24 -13.77
C ALA A 199 8.02 -1.74 -12.52
N VAL A 200 8.24 -2.59 -11.50
CA VAL A 200 9.03 -2.28 -10.30
C VAL A 200 10.48 -1.93 -10.68
N ILE A 201 11.10 -2.72 -11.55
CA ILE A 201 12.48 -2.48 -12.01
C ILE A 201 12.55 -1.17 -12.80
N ALA A 202 11.68 -0.97 -13.79
CA ALA A 202 11.69 0.22 -14.63
C ALA A 202 11.45 1.50 -13.82
N SER A 203 10.44 1.48 -12.95
CA SER A 203 10.16 2.63 -12.05
C SER A 203 11.28 2.85 -11.03
N GLY A 204 11.91 1.79 -10.53
CA GLY A 204 13.08 1.88 -9.65
C GLY A 204 14.27 2.54 -10.33
N ILE A 205 14.56 2.18 -11.59
CA ILE A 205 15.61 2.81 -12.41
C ILE A 205 15.32 4.30 -12.58
N VAL A 206 14.09 4.68 -12.95
CA VAL A 206 13.68 6.08 -13.09
C VAL A 206 13.86 6.82 -11.77
N ASN A 207 13.46 6.22 -10.64
CA ASN A 207 13.57 6.86 -9.34
C ASN A 207 15.04 7.09 -8.93
N VAL A 208 15.91 6.09 -9.15
CA VAL A 208 17.35 6.22 -8.91
C VAL A 208 17.96 7.30 -9.80
N ALA A 209 17.62 7.31 -11.08
CA ALA A 209 18.14 8.29 -12.04
C ALA A 209 17.77 9.73 -11.66
N LEU A 210 16.52 9.95 -11.25
CA LEU A 210 16.02 11.26 -10.83
C LEU A 210 16.62 11.72 -9.48
N VAL A 211 16.86 10.79 -8.54
CA VAL A 211 17.48 11.12 -7.25
C VAL A 211 18.97 11.41 -7.40
N LEU A 212 19.68 10.68 -8.25
CA LEU A 212 21.13 10.87 -8.46
C LEU A 212 21.46 11.95 -9.49
N GLY A 213 20.50 12.41 -10.29
CA GLY A 213 20.74 13.34 -11.41
C GLY A 213 21.54 12.72 -12.57
N GLN A 214 21.72 11.40 -12.57
CA GLN A 214 22.54 10.63 -13.52
C GLN A 214 22.00 9.21 -13.66
N TRP A 215 22.23 8.56 -14.81
CA TRP A 215 21.74 7.21 -15.06
C TRP A 215 22.54 6.18 -14.25
N PRO A 216 21.94 5.04 -13.80
CA PRO A 216 22.63 4.02 -13.01
C PRO A 216 23.77 3.28 -13.75
N THR A 217 24.07 3.68 -14.99
CA THR A 217 25.09 3.09 -15.85
C THR A 217 26.43 3.80 -15.78
N ASP A 218 26.48 4.98 -15.16
CA ASP A 218 27.66 5.84 -15.20
C ASP A 218 28.40 5.73 -13.85
N THR A 219 29.43 4.87 -13.82
CA THR A 219 30.40 4.75 -12.72
C THR A 219 31.59 5.68 -12.91
#